data_AF-A0A352C595-F1
#
_entry.id   AF-A0A352C595-F1
#
_cell.length_a   1.000
_cell.length_b   1.000
_cell.length_c   1.000
_cell.angle_alpha   90.00
_cell.angle_beta   90.00
_cell.angle_gamma   90.00
#
_symmetry.space_group_name_H-M   'P 1'
#
loop_
_entity.id
_entity.type
_entity.pdbx_description
1 polymer ?
#
loop_
_entity_poly.entity_id
_entity_poly.type
_entity_poly.pdbx_seq_one_letter_code
_entity_poly.pdbx_strand_id
1 'polypeptide(L)' 'MSKFLSLLLLLPVLSFAEICQHPWQAVPSPVPHVKTCRLSVPHGWLVFNLSTLDMEVPQSLFYPDEQHEWVI' A
#
# COMPACT_ATOMS: atom_id res chain seq x y z
N MET A 1 36.11 -3.49 -17.70
CA MET A 1 34.71 -3.11 -17.99
C MET A 1 33.65 -3.96 -17.26
N SER A 2 33.98 -5.04 -16.52
CA SER A 2 32.95 -5.88 -15.87
C SER A 2 32.39 -5.35 -14.55
N LYS A 3 33.11 -4.45 -13.84
CA LYS A 3 32.66 -3.90 -12.55
C LYS A 3 31.38 -3.04 -12.65
N PHE A 4 31.16 -2.40 -13.80
CA PHE A 4 29.97 -1.56 -14.01
C PHE A 4 28.70 -2.41 -14.25
N LEU A 5 28.87 -3.61 -14.83
CA LEU A 5 27.76 -4.53 -15.11
C LEU A 5 27.17 -5.11 -13.82
N SER A 6 28.01 -5.38 -12.82
CA SER A 6 27.58 -5.90 -11.51
C SER A 6 26.74 -4.88 -10.72
N LEU A 7 26.97 -3.58 -10.92
CA LEU A 7 26.21 -2.50 -10.28
C LEU A 7 24.80 -2.37 -10.88
N LEU A 8 24.65 -2.55 -12.19
CA LEU A 8 23.36 -2.55 -12.88
C LEU A 8 22.47 -3.75 -12.51
N LEU A 9 23.07 -4.90 -12.17
CA LEU A 9 22.34 -6.09 -11.72
C LEU A 9 21.73 -5.93 -10.31
N LEU A 10 22.21 -4.96 -9.51
CA LEU A 10 21.70 -4.68 -8.16
C LEU A 10 20.62 -3.59 -8.14
N LEU A 11 20.46 -2.82 -9.21
CA LEU A 11 19.39 -1.81 -9.32
C LEU A 11 17.97 -2.37 -9.14
N PRO A 12 17.58 -3.53 -9.73
CA PRO A 12 16.21 -4.01 -9.56
C PRO A 12 15.88 -4.35 -8.11
N VAL A 13 16.87 -4.72 -7.27
CA VAL A 13 16.65 -5.04 -5.84
C VAL A 13 16.31 -3.77 -5.03
N LEU A 14 16.85 -2.61 -5.42
CA LEU A 14 16.57 -1.33 -4.76
C LEU A 14 15.22 -0.73 -5.14
N SER A 15 14.64 -1.14 -6.29
CA SER A 15 13.33 -0.64 -6.75
C SER A 15 12.11 -1.29 -6.09
N PHE A 16 12.29 -2.26 -5.18
CA PHE A 16 11.17 -2.96 -4.50
C PHE A 16 10.82 -2.41 -3.10
N ALA A 17 11.19 -1.16 -2.78
CA ALA A 17 10.92 -0.59 -1.45
C ALA A 17 9.57 0.15 -1.33
N GLU A 18 8.63 -0.05 -2.25
CA GLU A 18 7.28 0.49 -2.11
C GLU A 18 6.36 -0.49 -1.37
N ILE A 19 5.98 -0.10 -0.16
CA ILE A 19 5.11 -0.87 0.74
C ILE A 19 3.70 -1.03 0.15
N CYS A 20 3.20 -0.02 -0.56
CA CYS A 20 1.95 -0.14 -1.31
C CYS A 20 2.29 -0.60 -2.73
N GLN A 21 2.10 -1.89 -3.02
CA GLN A 21 2.24 -2.42 -4.37
C GLN A 21 0.91 -2.29 -5.13
N HIS A 22 0.98 -2.05 -6.44
CA HIS A 22 -0.20 -2.07 -7.30
C HIS A 22 -0.98 -3.39 -7.11
N PRO A 23 -2.30 -3.38 -6.87
CA PRO A 23 -3.26 -2.30 -7.16
C PRO A 23 -3.50 -1.28 -6.03
N TRP A 24 -2.77 -1.36 -4.92
CA TRP A 24 -2.95 -0.48 -3.77
C TRP A 24 -2.31 0.89 -3.98
N GLN A 25 -3.02 1.94 -3.56
CA GLN A 25 -2.59 3.33 -3.64
C GLN A 25 -2.22 3.84 -2.24
N ALA A 26 -1.07 4.48 -2.09
CA ALA A 26 -0.69 5.14 -0.85
C ALA A 26 -1.57 6.37 -0.59
N VAL A 27 -1.98 6.56 0.67
CA VAL A 27 -2.81 7.69 1.12
C VAL A 27 -2.10 8.38 2.29
N PRO A 28 -2.16 9.72 2.40
CA PRO A 28 -1.63 10.41 3.56
C PRO A 28 -2.29 9.92 4.85
N SER A 29 -1.48 9.54 5.83
CA SER A 29 -1.94 9.21 7.18
C SER A 29 -1.79 10.43 8.09
N PRO A 30 -2.79 10.73 8.94
CA PRO A 30 -2.65 11.74 9.98
C PRO A 30 -1.73 11.28 11.13
N VAL A 31 -1.44 9.99 11.22
CA VAL A 31 -0.59 9.39 12.27
C VAL A 31 0.83 9.21 11.73
N PRO A 32 1.85 9.82 12.37
CA PRO A 32 3.25 9.61 12.01
C PRO A 32 3.61 8.11 12.07
N HIS A 33 4.48 7.66 11.18
CA HIS A 33 4.96 6.25 11.11
C HIS A 33 3.89 5.20 10.74
N VAL A 34 2.66 5.61 10.45
CA VAL A 34 1.63 4.74 9.86
C VAL A 34 1.56 5.03 8.37
N LYS A 35 1.77 4.01 7.55
CA LYS A 35 1.50 4.07 6.11
C LYS A 35 0.13 3.51 5.83
N THR A 36 -0.73 4.31 5.22
CA THR A 36 -2.07 3.89 4.82
C THR A 36 -2.07 3.60 3.33
N CYS A 37 -2.55 2.43 2.94
CA CYS A 37 -2.81 2.10 1.54
C CYS A 37 -4.31 1.82 1.35
N ARG A 38 -4.85 2.19 0.19
CA ARG A 38 -6.24 1.89 -0.20
C ARG A 38 -6.34 1.21 -1.56
N LEU A 39 -7.38 0.43 -1.74
CA LEU A 39 -7.75 -0.21 -2.99
C LEU A 39 -9.22 0.09 -3.28
N SER A 40 -9.51 0.61 -4.49
CA SER A 40 -10.89 0.75 -4.96
C SER A 40 -11.47 -0.63 -5.24
N VAL A 41 -12.65 -0.88 -4.71
CA VAL A 41 -13.43 -2.11 -4.92
C VAL A 41 -14.86 -1.71 -5.29
N PRO A 42 -15.68 -2.63 -5.84
CA PRO A 42 -17.09 -2.35 -6.02
C PRO A 42 -17.73 -1.85 -4.72
N HIS A 43 -18.44 -0.73 -4.79
CA HIS A 43 -19.18 -0.12 -3.67
C HIS A 43 -18.31 0.44 -2.53
N GLY A 44 -17.02 0.69 -2.74
CA GLY A 44 -16.21 1.37 -1.74
C GLY A 44 -14.70 1.17 -1.86
N TRP A 45 -14.06 1.14 -0.70
CA TRP A 45 -12.61 1.10 -0.55
C TRP A 45 -12.21 0.05 0.48
N LEU A 46 -11.23 -0.77 0.14
CA LEU A 46 -10.45 -1.48 1.15
C LEU A 46 -9.30 -0.59 1.59
N VAL A 47 -9.08 -0.49 2.89
CA VAL A 47 -8.00 0.31 3.47
C VAL A 47 -7.23 -0.56 4.45
N PHE A 48 -5.92 -0.57 4.36
CA PHE A 48 -5.07 -1.18 5.38
C PHE A 48 -4.03 -0.18 5.86
N ASN A 49 -3.68 -0.30 7.14
CA ASN A 49 -2.66 0.51 7.79
C ASN A 49 -1.47 -0.38 8.12
N LEU A 50 -0.28 0.04 7.71
CA LEU A 50 0.97 -0.59 8.10
C LEU A 50 1.67 0.33 9.10
N SER A 51 1.74 -0.08 10.36
CA SER A 51 2.60 0.56 11.35
C SER A 51 4.03 0.08 11.11
N THR A 52 4.99 0.99 11.01
CA THR A 52 6.41 0.57 10.98
C THR A 52 6.93 0.18 12.38
N LEU A 53 6.12 0.38 13.42
CA LEU A 53 6.47 0.11 14.82
C LEU A 53 5.93 -1.24 15.32
N ASP A 54 4.78 -1.67 14.79
CA ASP A 54 4.13 -2.93 15.19
C ASP A 54 4.07 -3.89 14.01
N MET A 55 4.74 -5.04 14.13
CA MET A 55 4.63 -6.15 13.19
C MET A 55 3.34 -6.97 13.42
N GLU A 56 2.22 -6.29 13.73
CA GLU A 56 0.92 -6.96 13.76
C GLU A 56 0.46 -7.25 12.33
N VAL A 57 -0.32 -8.32 12.18
CA VAL A 57 -0.87 -8.73 10.89
C VAL A 57 -1.72 -7.57 10.34
N PRO A 58 -1.41 -7.03 9.16
CA PRO A 58 -2.14 -5.90 8.61
C PRO A 58 -3.61 -6.26 8.43
N GLN A 59 -4.48 -5.59 9.18
CA GLN A 59 -5.92 -5.73 9.03
C GLN A 59 -6.41 -4.78 7.95
N SER A 60 -7.19 -5.32 7.01
CA SER A 60 -7.90 -4.53 5.99
C SER A 60 -9.32 -4.23 6.46
N LEU A 61 -9.71 -2.97 6.41
CA LEU A 61 -11.04 -2.47 6.73
C LEU A 61 -11.77 -2.06 5.44
N PHE A 62 -13.07 -2.34 5.37
CA PHE A 62 -13.92 -1.92 4.25
C PHE A 62 -14.67 -0.63 4.59
N TYR A 63 -14.57 0.36 3.69
CA TYR A 63 -15.27 1.64 3.77
C TYR A 63 -16.22 1.74 2.58
N PRO A 64 -17.55 1.67 2.79
CA PRO A 64 -18.52 1.80 1.70
C PRO A 64 -18.48 3.21 1.11
N ASP A 65 -18.72 3.34 -0.19
CA ASP A 65 -18.90 4.66 -0.82
C ASP A 65 -20.23 5.28 -0.35
N GLU A 66 -20.19 6.54 0.08
CA GLU A 66 -21.36 7.30 0.56
C GLU A 66 -22.48 7.48 -0.49
N GLN A 67 -22.24 7.08 -1.75
CA GLN A 67 -23.14 7.27 -2.89
C GLN A 67 -24.07 6.07 -3.17
N HIS A 68 -23.98 4.96 -2.41
CA HIS A 68 -24.82 3.78 -2.65
C HIS A 68 -26.05 3.76 -1.73
N GLU A 69 -27.24 3.91 -2.34
CA GLU A 69 -28.49 3.47 -1.76
C GLU A 69 -28.40 1.96 -1.51
N TRP A 70 -28.56 1.54 -0.24
CA TRP A 70 -28.61 0.12 0.11
C TRP A 70 -29.89 -0.47 -0.48
N VAL A 71 -29.77 -1.22 -1.57
CA VAL A 71 -30.86 -2.11 -2.00
C VAL A 71 -30.82 -3.33 -1.08
N ILE A 72 -31.72 -3.33 -0.10
CA ILE A 72 -32.00 -4.46 0.81
C ILE A 72 -32.86 -5.50 0.07
#